data_AF-W1XUV4-F1
#
_entry.id   AF-W1XUV4-F1
#
_cell.length_a   1.000
_cell.length_b   1.000
_cell.length_c   1.000
_cell.angle_alpha   90.00
_cell.angle_beta   90.00
_cell.angle_gamma   90.00
#
_symmetry.space_group_name_H-M   'P 1'
#
loop_
_entity.id
_entity.type
_entity.pdbx_description
1 polymer ?
#
loop_
_entity_poly.entity_id
_entity_poly.type
_entity_poly.pdbx_seq_one_letter_code
_entity_poly.pdbx_strand_id
1 'polypeptide(L)' 'YPTCPGKASYDLGIPLFDHLRVYLAEKNQWLDVRTQQNYEHFHFVQDCQLDGKEKQSISHQELLNAKTLDFNLSWLPKH' A
#
# COMPACT_ATOMS: atom_id res chain seq x y z
N TYR A 1 -4.26 5.78 -3.61
CA TYR A 1 -4.57 7.05 -4.30
C TYR A 1 -5.84 7.66 -3.71
N PRO A 2 -5.90 8.95 -3.38
CA PRO A 2 -7.11 9.60 -2.83
C PRO A 2 -8.12 9.91 -3.96
N THR A 3 -8.86 8.89 -4.40
CA THR A 3 -9.75 8.98 -5.57
C THR A 3 -10.88 10.02 -5.41
N CYS A 4 -11.33 10.26 -4.18
CA CYS A 4 -12.37 11.25 -3.87
C CYS A 4 -11.93 12.15 -2.72
N PRO A 5 -11.31 13.31 -3.00
CA PRO A 5 -10.98 14.31 -1.99
C PRO A 5 -12.25 14.71 -1.21
N GLY A 6 -12.20 14.57 0.12
CA GLY A 6 -13.36 14.72 1.02
C GLY A 6 -13.85 13.41 1.62
N LYS A 7 -13.50 12.25 1.03
CA LYS A 7 -13.62 10.94 1.68
C LYS A 7 -12.27 10.54 2.27
N ALA A 8 -12.29 10.06 3.51
CA ALA A 8 -11.09 9.63 4.24
C ALA A 8 -10.65 8.21 3.84
N SER A 9 -10.56 7.92 2.54
CA SER A 9 -10.26 6.60 1.98
C SER A 9 -9.32 6.69 0.78
N TYR A 10 -8.47 5.68 0.64
CA TYR A 10 -7.52 5.53 -0.44
C TYR A 10 -7.75 4.22 -1.17
N ASP A 11 -7.83 4.28 -2.50
CA ASP A 11 -7.84 3.09 -3.36
C ASP A 11 -6.41 2.62 -3.60
N LEU A 12 -6.23 1.31 -3.77
CA LEU A 12 -4.92 0.72 -4.00
C LEU A 12 -4.53 0.81 -5.48
N GLY A 13 -3.27 1.15 -5.72
CA GLY A 13 -2.62 1.03 -7.02
C GLY A 13 -1.46 0.03 -6.93
N ILE A 14 -0.46 0.19 -7.80
CA ILE A 14 0.78 -0.60 -7.76
C ILE A 14 1.97 0.29 -7.37
N PRO A 15 2.81 -0.11 -6.38
CA PRO A 15 4.02 0.62 -6.01
C PRO A 15 5.13 0.45 -7.07
N LEU A 16 6.12 1.35 -7.05
CA LEU A 16 7.25 1.35 -8.01
C LEU A 16 8.54 0.77 -7.42
N PHE A 17 8.83 1.05 -6.14
CA PHE A 17 10.10 0.70 -5.50
C PHE A 17 9.94 -0.55 -4.62
N ASP A 18 11.01 -1.31 -4.46
CA ASP A 18 11.07 -2.45 -3.52
C ASP A 18 10.84 -2.00 -2.08
N HIS A 19 11.38 -0.82 -1.72
CA HIS A 19 11.21 -0.23 -0.41
C HIS A 19 11.24 1.30 -0.50
N LEU A 20 10.18 1.93 0.00
CA LEU A 20 10.04 3.37 0.16
C LEU A 20 9.62 3.66 1.60
N ARG A 21 10.13 4.74 2.18
CA ARG A 21 9.65 5.25 3.47
C ARG A 21 8.97 6.59 3.29
N VAL A 22 7.77 6.72 3.84
CA VAL A 22 6.99 7.96 3.82
C VAL A 22 6.83 8.48 5.24
N TYR A 23 7.12 9.76 5.45
CA TYR A 23 6.99 10.37 6.75
C TYR A 23 5.55 10.82 7.00
N LEU A 24 4.90 10.23 8.01
CA LEU A 24 3.56 10.59 8.46
C LEU A 24 3.66 11.67 9.54
N ALA A 25 3.75 12.93 9.12
CA ALA A 25 4.00 14.06 10.00
C ALA A 25 3.01 14.18 11.16
N GLU A 26 1.72 13.88 10.94
CA GLU A 26 0.68 13.95 11.99
C GLU A 26 0.94 12.98 13.15
N LYS A 27 1.51 11.81 12.87
CA LYS A 27 1.82 10.78 13.87
C LYS A 27 3.29 10.77 14.26
N ASN A 28 4.10 11.67 13.69
CA ASN A 28 5.54 11.77 13.92
C ASN A 28 6.24 10.40 13.75
N GLN A 29 5.86 9.65 12.69
CA GLN A 29 6.38 8.30 12.43
C GLN A 29 6.62 8.06 10.94
N TRP A 30 7.40 7.01 10.64
CA TRP A 30 7.62 6.54 9.28
C TRP A 30 6.67 5.39 8.96
N LEU A 31 6.13 5.41 7.75
CA LEU A 31 5.46 4.28 7.12
C LEU A 31 6.45 3.63 6.15
N ASP A 32 6.72 2.35 6.35
CA ASP A 32 7.47 1.52 5.42
C ASP A 32 6.53 0.94 4.36
N VAL A 33 6.72 1.34 3.11
CA VAL A 33 6.01 0.80 1.95
C VAL A 33 6.95 -0.17 1.22
N ARG A 34 6.57 -1.43 1.12
CA ARG A 34 7.43 -2.50 0.58
C ARG A 34 6.73 -3.25 -0.53
N THR A 35 7.51 -3.65 -1.52
CA THR A 35 7.03 -4.40 -2.68
C THR A 35 7.82 -5.69 -2.80
N GLN A 36 7.13 -6.81 -2.79
CA GLN A 36 7.69 -8.14 -3.02
C GLN A 36 7.37 -8.58 -4.44
N GLN A 37 8.29 -9.34 -5.03
CA GLN A 37 8.19 -9.81 -6.42
C GLN A 37 8.07 -8.63 -7.42
N ASN A 38 8.80 -7.55 -7.17
CA ASN A 38 8.80 -6.33 -7.98
C ASN A 38 9.56 -6.47 -9.31
N TYR A 39 9.10 -7.39 -10.15
CA TYR A 39 9.63 -7.59 -11.50
C TYR A 39 8.89 -6.70 -12.50
N GLU A 40 9.60 -6.19 -13.51
CA GLU A 40 9.01 -5.31 -14.53
C GLU A 40 7.83 -5.94 -15.30
N HIS A 41 7.78 -7.28 -15.39
CA HIS A 41 6.72 -8.04 -16.07
C HIS A 41 5.56 -8.46 -15.14
N PHE A 42 5.60 -8.08 -13.85
CA PHE A 42 4.52 -8.31 -12.91
C PHE A 42 3.65 -7.06 -12.83
N HIS A 43 2.44 -7.14 -13.39
CA HIS A 43 1.56 -5.99 -13.55
C HIS A 43 0.34 -6.02 -12.62
N PHE A 44 0.21 -7.04 -11.77
CA PHE A 44 -0.94 -7.20 -10.89
C PHE A 44 -0.51 -7.22 -9.43
N VAL A 45 -1.36 -6.67 -8.56
CA VAL A 45 -1.21 -6.82 -7.11
C VAL A 45 -1.93 -8.09 -6.70
N GLN A 46 -1.19 -9.06 -6.18
CA GLN A 46 -1.72 -10.31 -5.65
C GLN A 46 -2.40 -10.09 -4.29
N ASP A 47 -1.76 -9.31 -3.43
CA ASP A 47 -2.35 -8.85 -2.17
C ASP A 47 -1.64 -7.59 -1.67
N CYS A 48 -2.35 -6.89 -0.79
CA CYS A 48 -1.87 -5.71 -0.10
C CYS A 48 -2.19 -5.87 1.38
N GLN A 49 -1.19 -5.68 2.24
CA GLN A 49 -1.31 -5.86 3.67
C GLN A 49 -0.93 -4.59 4.41
N LEU A 50 -1.79 -4.13 5.32
CA LEU A 50 -1.51 -3.04 6.24
C LEU A 50 -1.24 -3.64 7.62
N ASP A 51 0.01 -3.58 8.09
CA ASP A 51 0.46 -4.26 9.32
C ASP A 51 0.06 -5.74 9.38
N GLY A 52 0.26 -6.46 8.27
CA GLY A 52 -0.04 -7.90 8.14
C GLY A 52 -1.52 -8.25 7.96
N LYS A 53 -2.41 -7.26 7.83
CA LYS A 53 -3.84 -7.49 7.55
C LYS A 53 -4.14 -7.18 6.10
N GLU A 54 -4.71 -8.13 5.37
CA GLU A 54 -5.10 -7.95 3.97
C GLU A 54 -6.15 -6.83 3.81
N LYS A 55 -5.94 -5.97 2.80
CA LYS A 55 -6.77 -4.80 2.52
C LYS A 55 -7.04 -4.68 1.01
N GLN A 56 -8.27 -4.32 0.68
CA GLN A 56 -8.66 -3.89 -0.67
C GLN A 56 -8.79 -2.37 -0.79
N SER A 57 -9.04 -1.70 0.33
CA SER A 57 -9.02 -0.24 0.48
C SER A 57 -8.49 0.11 1.87
N ILE A 58 -7.96 1.33 2.00
CA ILE A 58 -7.35 1.79 3.25
C ILE A 58 -8.02 3.09 3.67
N SER A 59 -8.52 3.15 4.91
CA SER A 59 -8.97 4.41 5.48
C SER A 59 -7.78 5.27 5.94
N HIS A 60 -7.97 6.58 5.97
CA HIS A 60 -6.93 7.51 6.42
C HIS A 60 -6.47 7.26 7.85
N GLN A 61 -7.41 6.95 8.75
CA GLN A 61 -7.09 6.68 10.14
C GLN A 61 -6.27 5.38 10.30
N GLU A 62 -6.55 4.35 9.51
CA GLU A 62 -5.73 3.13 9.51
C GLU A 62 -4.32 3.41 9.00
N LEU A 63 -4.20 4.12 7.87
CA LEU A 63 -2.90 4.46 7.29
C LEU A 63 -2.02 5.25 8.26
N LEU A 64 -2.60 6.25 8.94
CA LEU A 64 -1.86 7.08 9.89
C LEU A 64 -1.27 6.25 11.03
N ASN A 65 -2.00 5.26 11.52
CA ASN A 65 -1.55 4.45 12.66
C ASN A 65 -0.68 3.25 12.24
N ALA A 66 -0.58 2.96 10.93
CA ALA A 66 0.15 1.83 10.43
C ALA A 66 1.67 2.05 10.43
N LYS A 67 2.42 0.95 10.49
CA LYS A 67 3.90 0.96 10.38
C LYS A 67 4.38 0.44 9.03
N THR A 68 3.63 -0.51 8.48
CA THR A 68 4.00 -1.24 7.26
C THR A 68 2.83 -1.32 6.30
N LEU A 69 3.14 -1.14 5.02
CA LEU A 69 2.25 -1.35 3.90
C LEU A 69 2.99 -2.23 2.88
N ASP A 70 2.65 -3.51 2.85
CA ASP A 70 3.34 -4.52 2.05
C ASP A 70 2.48 -4.92 0.84
N PHE A 71 3.07 -4.88 -0.34
CA PHE A 71 2.47 -5.32 -1.59
C PHE A 71 3.17 -6.57 -2.11
N ASN A 72 2.40 -7.58 -2.50
CA ASN A 72 2.88 -8.73 -3.27
C ASN A 72 2.39 -8.59 -4.71
N LEU A 73 3.29 -8.68 -5.68
CA LEU A 73 2.94 -8.60 -7.09
C LEU A 73 2.85 -9.98 -7.75
N SER A 74 2.08 -10.09 -8.82
CA SER A 74 1.93 -11.30 -9.62
C SER A 74 1.95 -11.03 -11.12
N TRP A 75 2.29 -12.08 -11.88
CA TRP A 75 2.28 -12.04 -13.35
C TRP A 75 0.86 -12.03 -13.92
N LEU A 76 -0.07 -12.76 -13.29
CA LEU A 76 -1.47 -12.87 -13.71
C LEU A 76 -2.39 -12.29 -12.62
N PRO A 77 -3.61 -11.84 -12.99
CA PRO A 77 -4.61 -11.38 -12.03
C PRO A 77 -4.94 -12.50 -11.02
N LYS A 78 -5.10 -12.11 -9.75
CA LYS A 78 -5.64 -13.00 -8.72
C LYS A 78 -7.14 -12.75 -8.62
N HIS A 79 -7.90 -13.61 -9.30
CA HIS A 79 -9.38 -13.60 -9.43
C HIS A 79 -9.99 -12.36 -10.07
#